data_AF-G1VIU1-F1
#
_entry.id   AF-G1VIU1-F1
#
_cell.length_a   1.000
_cell.length_b   1.000
_cell.length_c   1.000
_cell.angle_alpha   90.00
_cell.angle_beta   90.00
_cell.angle_gamma   90.00
#
_symmetry.space_group_name_H-M   'P 1'
#
loop_
_entity.id
_entity.type
_entity.pdbx_description
1 polymer ?
#
loop_
_entity_poly.entity_id
_entity_poly.type
_entity_poly.pdbx_seq_one_letter_code
_entity_poly.pdbx_strand_id
1 'polypeptide(L)' 'MHKGTRAHKITEREKRVNVAISKIRYRVERTFGSIHRWFRGGTARYVGLAKTHAQHIMEAVAYNLYRTPGIIVSNALK' A
#
# COMPACT_ATOMS: atom_id res chain seq x y z
N MET A 1 6.56 -13.44 -7.34
CA MET A 1 7.35 -12.44 -8.11
C MET A 1 8.67 -13.09 -8.43
N HIS A 2 8.91 -13.36 -9.71
CA HIS A 2 10.17 -13.96 -10.17
C HIS A 2 11.30 -12.97 -9.88
N LYS A 3 12.35 -13.45 -9.21
CA LYS A 3 13.55 -12.67 -8.93
C LYS A 3 14.69 -13.21 -9.77
N GLY A 4 15.36 -12.32 -10.48
CA GLY A 4 16.59 -12.67 -11.18
C GLY A 4 17.72 -12.83 -10.17
N THR A 5 18.65 -13.72 -10.48
CA THR A 5 19.93 -13.83 -9.78
C THR A 5 21.06 -13.53 -10.75
N ARG A 6 22.29 -13.36 -10.26
CA ARG A 6 23.45 -13.13 -11.14
C ARG A 6 23.63 -14.23 -12.18
N ALA A 7 23.27 -15.47 -11.84
CA ALA A 7 23.35 -16.63 -12.72
C ALA A 7 22.11 -16.80 -13.62
N HIS A 8 20.95 -16.29 -13.21
CA HIS A 8 19.68 -16.52 -13.92
C HIS A 8 18.92 -15.22 -14.15
N LYS A 9 18.86 -14.81 -15.43
CA LYS A 9 18.05 -13.67 -15.86
C LYS A 9 16.57 -14.07 -15.93
N ILE A 10 15.70 -13.12 -15.58
CA ILE A 10 14.24 -13.30 -15.67
C ILE A 10 13.84 -13.32 -17.14
N THR A 11 13.04 -14.31 -17.54
CA THR A 11 12.50 -14.43 -18.89
C THR A 11 11.44 -13.36 -19.17
N GLU A 12 11.18 -13.06 -20.45
CA GLU A 12 10.13 -12.09 -20.84
C GLU A 12 8.72 -12.49 -20.38
N ARG A 13 8.45 -13.80 -20.29
CA ARG A 13 7.19 -14.30 -19.74
C ARG A 13 7.07 -13.98 -18.25
N GLU A 14 8.11 -14.26 -17.48
CA GLU A 14 8.14 -13.99 -16.04
C GLU A 14 8.09 -12.48 -15.73
N LYS A 15 8.72 -11.65 -16.57
CA LYS A 15 8.59 -10.18 -16.49
C LYS A 15 7.14 -9.74 -16.67
N ARG A 16 6.45 -10.24 -17.69
CA ARG A 16 5.03 -9.92 -17.93
C ARG A 16 4.14 -10.34 -16.75
N VAL A 17 4.40 -11.52 -16.17
CA VAL A 17 3.72 -11.99 -14.96
C VAL A 17 3.99 -11.05 -13.78
N ASN A 18 5.24 -10.65 -13.56
CA ASN A 18 5.60 -9.71 -12.50
C ASN A 18 4.90 -8.36 -12.67
N VAL A 19 4.79 -7.84 -13.89
CA VAL A 19 4.05 -6.58 -14.17
C VAL A 19 2.58 -6.72 -13.80
N ALA A 20 1.93 -7.82 -14.17
CA ALA A 20 0.54 -8.08 -13.80
C ALA A 20 0.35 -8.13 -12.28
N ILE A 21 1.24 -8.82 -11.57
CA ILE A 21 1.22 -8.89 -10.10
C ILE A 21 1.43 -7.49 -9.48
N SER A 22 2.38 -6.70 -10.00
CA SER A 22 2.68 -5.36 -9.49
C SER A 22 1.49 -4.41 -9.60
N LYS A 23 0.67 -4.51 -10.65
CA LYS A 23 -0.56 -3.69 -10.78
C LYS A 23 -1.53 -3.88 -9.60
N ILE A 24 -1.61 -5.09 -9.06
CA ILE A 24 -2.46 -5.42 -7.91
C ILE A 24 -1.76 -5.02 -6.61
N ARG A 25 -0.51 -5.46 -6.40
CA ARG A 25 0.27 -5.18 -5.18
C ARG A 25 0.39 -3.71 -4.87
N TYR A 26 0.58 -2.89 -5.90
CA TYR A 26 0.72 -1.45 -5.75
C TYR A 26 -0.45 -0.80 -5.00
N ARG A 27 -1.69 -1.29 -5.14
CA ARG A 27 -2.84 -0.74 -4.42
C ARG A 27 -2.72 -0.95 -2.91
N VAL A 28 -2.22 -2.11 -2.50
CA VAL A 28 -2.00 -2.48 -1.10
C VAL A 28 -0.79 -1.74 -0.53
N GLU A 29 0.34 -1.81 -1.22
CA GLU A 29 1.61 -1.20 -0.79
C GLU A 29 1.51 0.33 -0.69
N ARG A 30 0.82 0.98 -1.64
CA ARG A 30 0.53 2.42 -1.59
C ARG A 30 -0.24 2.77 -0.32
N THR A 31 -1.22 1.95 0.08
CA THR A 31 -2.06 2.23 1.25
C THR A 31 -1.25 2.22 2.54
N PHE A 32 -0.48 1.16 2.78
CA PHE A 32 0.40 1.09 3.95
C PHE A 32 1.52 2.14 3.91
N GLY A 33 2.14 2.38 2.75
CA GLY A 33 3.18 3.40 2.60
C GLY A 33 2.66 4.82 2.88
N SER A 34 1.44 5.13 2.44
CA SER A 34 0.77 6.38 2.77
C SER A 34 0.42 6.51 4.25
N ILE A 35 -0.09 5.45 4.89
CA ILE A 35 -0.37 5.45 6.33
C ILE A 35 0.90 5.71 7.13
N HIS A 36 1.99 5.04 6.75
CA HIS A 36 3.29 5.24 7.35
C HIS A 36 3.80 6.68 7.16
N ARG A 37 3.71 7.23 5.94
CA ARG A 37 4.21 8.57 5.62
C ARG A 37 3.36 9.70 6.20
N TRP A 38 2.04 9.64 6.10
CA TRP A 38 1.15 10.75 6.49
C TRP A 38 0.77 10.73 7.96
N PHE A 39 0.58 9.54 8.53
CA PHE A 39 0.09 9.39 9.90
C PHE A 39 1.13 8.80 10.84
N ARG A 40 2.39 8.65 10.41
CA ARG A 40 3.49 8.01 11.18
C ARG A 40 3.12 6.61 11.68
N GLY A 41 2.28 5.89 10.92
CA GLY A 41 1.82 4.55 11.28
C GLY A 41 2.94 3.51 11.22
N GLY A 42 2.64 2.26 11.59
CA GLY A 42 3.62 1.16 11.60
C GLY A 42 4.47 1.07 12.87
N THR A 43 4.23 1.94 13.86
CA THR A 43 4.75 1.81 15.22
C THR A 43 3.60 1.65 16.20
N ALA A 44 3.73 0.72 17.16
CA ALA A 44 2.78 0.57 18.24
C ALA A 44 3.00 1.70 19.26
N ARG A 45 2.13 2.70 19.27
CA ARG A 45 2.25 3.86 20.19
C ARG A 45 1.64 3.58 21.54
N TYR A 46 0.69 2.67 21.60
CA TYR A 46 -0.06 2.36 22.80
C TYR A 46 0.30 0.97 23.32
N VAL A 47 0.29 0.84 24.64
CA VAL A 47 0.53 -0.44 25.31
C VAL A 47 -0.72 -1.30 25.21
N GLY A 48 -0.55 -2.54 24.75
CA GLY A 48 -1.61 -3.56 24.67
C GLY A 48 -2.27 -3.66 23.29
N LEU A 49 -2.71 -4.88 22.96
CA LEU A 49 -3.24 -5.22 21.64
C LEU A 49 -4.49 -4.42 21.27
N ALA A 50 -5.41 -4.23 22.22
CA ALA A 50 -6.67 -3.52 21.96
C ALA A 50 -6.44 -2.06 21.53
N LYS A 51 -5.53 -1.35 22.21
CA LYS A 51 -5.22 0.06 21.88
C LYS A 51 -4.44 0.18 20.57
N THR A 52 -3.50 -0.73 20.31
CA THR A 52 -2.78 -0.78 19.03
C THR A 52 -3.68 -1.15 17.86
N HIS A 53 -4.67 -2.02 18.07
CA HIS A 53 -5.69 -2.32 17.08
C HIS A 53 -6.55 -1.07 16.79
N ALA A 54 -7.02 -0.38 17.83
CA ALA A 54 -7.75 0.88 17.68
C ALA A 54 -6.93 1.94 16.93
N GLN A 55 -5.62 2.05 17.22
CA GLN A 55 -4.72 2.93 16.47
C GLN A 55 -4.72 2.59 14.98
N HIS A 56 -4.53 1.32 14.61
CA HIS A 56 -4.54 0.90 13.20
C HIS A 56 -5.88 1.19 12.50
N ILE A 57 -7.01 0.95 13.18
CA ILE A 57 -8.34 1.25 12.62
C ILE A 57 -8.49 2.75 12.38
N MET A 58 -8.09 3.61 13.34
CA MET A 58 -8.15 5.06 13.17
C MET A 58 -7.25 5.54 12.02
N GLU A 59 -6.04 4.99 11.89
CA GLU A 59 -5.14 5.30 10.77
C GLU A 59 -5.73 4.90 9.41
N ALA A 60 -6.45 3.78 9.33
CA ALA A 60 -7.16 3.35 8.12
C ALA A 60 -8.33 4.27 7.76
N VAL A 61 -9.09 4.74 8.75
CA VAL A 61 -10.17 5.74 8.54
C VAL A 61 -9.57 7.06 8.07
N ALA A 62 -8.53 7.56 8.74
CA ALA A 62 -7.85 8.79 8.35
C ALA A 62 -7.30 8.73 6.92
N TYR A 63 -6.75 7.59 6.52
CA TYR A 63 -6.31 7.35 5.16
C TYR A 63 -7.43 7.52 4.12
N ASN A 64 -8.58 6.90 4.37
CA ASN A 64 -9.72 7.00 3.47
C ASN A 64 -10.21 8.45 3.36
N LEU A 65 -10.30 9.16 4.48
CA LEU A 65 -10.70 10.57 4.50
C LEU A 65 -9.72 11.47 3.74
N TYR A 66 -8.41 11.25 3.90
CA TYR A 66 -7.40 12.04 3.20
C TYR A 66 -7.35 11.75 1.69
N ARG A 67 -7.57 10.50 1.29
CA ARG A 67 -7.46 10.08 -0.12
C ARG A 67 -8.71 10.39 -0.95
N THR A 68 -9.89 10.34 -0.32
CA THR A 68 -11.19 10.46 -0.99
C THR A 68 -11.35 11.72 -1.84
N PRO A 69 -10.99 12.94 -1.38
CA PRO A 69 -11.13 14.16 -2.17
C PRO A 69 -10.41 14.08 -3.52
N GLY A 70 -9.16 13.57 -3.53
CA GLY A 70 -8.39 13.42 -4.77
C GLY A 70 -8.99 12.40 -5.74
N ILE A 71 -9.65 11.35 -5.23
CA ILE A 71 -10.37 10.38 -6.06
C ILE A 71 -11.62 11.02 -6.67
N ILE A 72 -12.40 11.75 -5.86
CA ILE A 72 -13.61 12.44 -6.33
C ILE A 72 -13.25 13.42 -7.45
N VAL A 73 -12.25 14.29 -7.22
CA VAL A 73 -11.80 15.26 -8.24
C VAL A 73 -11.30 14.55 -9.50
N SER A 74 -10.46 13.52 -9.35
CA SER A 74 -9.95 12.77 -10.51
C SER A 74 -11.04 12.06 -11.32
N ASN A 75 -12.16 11.68 -10.69
CA ASN A 75 -13.27 11.05 -11.39
C ASN A 75 -14.23 12.07 -12.00
N ALA A 76 -14.35 13.27 -11.42
CA ALA A 76 -15.14 14.36 -12.00
C ALA A 76 -14.46 15.00 -13.24
N LEU A 77 -13.14 14.88 -13.35
CA LEU A 77 -12.35 15.35 -14.51
C LEU A 77 -12.28 14.32 -15.66
N LYS A 78 -12.87 13.14 -15.49
CA LYS A 78 -13.00 12.14 -16.55
C LYS A 78 -14.34 12.27 -17.25
#